data_AF-A0A254RQW1-F1
#
_entry.id   AF-A0A254RQW1-F1
#
_cell.length_a   1.000
_cell.length_b   1.000
_cell.length_c   1.000
_cell.angle_alpha   90.00
_cell.angle_beta   90.00
_cell.angle_gamma   90.00
#
_symmetry.space_group_name_H-M   'P 1'
#
loop_
_entity.id
_entity.type
_entity.pdbx_description
1 polymer ?
#
loop_
_entity_poly.entity_id
_entity_poly.type
_entity_poly.pdbx_seq_one_letter_code
_entity_poly.pdbx_strand_id
1 'polypeptide(L)'
;MKSTILLFSGFAIATLLSACAGSNSGDNLEVPTNLPPICRDIDFVEQPDMREMCGVRTVHTLAYKNIPQQRYLIKPQETSIVKSNGKIELRFQNSLPLLLEGPITEELEFSQQKRLEKIKNSYDYHEIYNKGAQRIRIFKMGIPTDKGNVYNFCFRIPEKKGNARTRSVAMGNHIETLSCEDFDKLVAENATTK
;
A
#
# COMPACT_ATOMS: atom_id res chain seq x y z
N MET A 1 -64.70 40.92 7.97
CA MET A 1 -64.89 39.45 7.89
C MET A 1 -65.16 39.07 6.44
N LYS A 2 -64.51 37.99 5.95
CA LYS A 2 -64.72 37.22 4.69
C LYS A 2 -64.37 37.96 3.37
N SER A 3 -63.22 37.75 2.73
CA SER A 3 -62.67 36.56 2.03
C SER A 3 -63.42 36.20 0.74
N THR A 4 -62.76 36.43 -0.39
CA THR A 4 -62.99 35.72 -1.65
C THR A 4 -61.62 35.48 -2.31
N ILE A 5 -61.20 34.22 -2.21
CA ILE A 5 -60.11 33.58 -2.95
C ILE A 5 -60.56 33.41 -4.42
N LEU A 6 -59.61 33.46 -5.37
CA LEU A 6 -59.40 32.52 -6.51
C LEU A 6 -58.38 33.15 -7.48
N LEU A 7 -57.14 32.64 -7.46
CA LEU A 7 -56.54 31.81 -8.53
C LEU A 7 -56.09 32.57 -9.78
N PHE A 8 -54.78 32.84 -9.86
CA PHE A 8 -54.00 32.58 -11.08
C PHE A 8 -52.60 32.10 -10.67
N SER A 9 -52.49 30.78 -10.56
CA SER A 9 -51.25 30.01 -10.53
C SER A 9 -50.69 29.88 -11.95
N GLY A 10 -49.39 30.11 -12.15
CA GLY A 10 -48.69 29.66 -13.35
C GLY A 10 -47.37 30.37 -13.63
N PHE A 11 -46.31 29.57 -13.78
CA PHE A 11 -44.94 29.91 -14.21
C PHE A 11 -44.08 30.68 -13.17
N ALA A 12 -42.89 30.25 -12.77
CA ALA A 12 -41.99 29.23 -13.28
C ALA A 12 -41.09 28.71 -12.13
N ILE A 13 -41.32 27.47 -11.70
CA ILE A 13 -40.35 26.67 -10.94
C ILE A 13 -39.81 25.64 -11.94
N ALA A 14 -38.78 25.96 -12.72
CA ALA A 14 -38.18 24.97 -13.62
C ALA A 14 -36.79 25.31 -14.18
N THR A 15 -35.97 26.15 -13.55
CA THR A 15 -34.57 26.35 -13.95
C THR A 15 -33.82 26.82 -12.72
N LEU A 16 -33.17 25.98 -11.92
CA LEU A 16 -31.80 25.54 -12.16
C LEU A 16 -31.48 24.44 -11.12
N LEU A 17 -32.00 23.23 -11.34
CA LEU A 17 -31.32 22.03 -10.87
C LEU A 17 -30.31 21.65 -11.97
N SER A 18 -29.27 22.48 -12.12
CA SER A 18 -27.98 21.99 -12.56
C SER A 18 -27.45 21.11 -11.42
N ALA A 19 -28.07 19.95 -11.26
CA ALA A 19 -27.35 18.80 -10.77
C ALA A 19 -26.17 18.67 -11.72
N CYS A 20 -25.00 19.09 -11.25
CA CYS A 20 -23.76 18.55 -11.73
C CYS A 20 -23.93 17.04 -11.60
N ALA A 21 -24.36 16.41 -12.69
CA ALA A 21 -24.22 14.99 -12.89
C ALA A 21 -22.71 14.78 -12.90
N GLY A 22 -22.13 14.68 -11.71
CA GLY A 22 -20.83 14.07 -11.52
C GLY A 22 -20.98 12.72 -12.19
N SER A 23 -20.36 12.60 -13.37
CA SER A 23 -20.16 11.36 -14.07
C SER A 23 -19.31 10.48 -13.17
N ASN A 24 -19.94 9.90 -12.14
CA ASN A 24 -19.47 8.69 -11.52
C ASN A 24 -19.78 7.63 -12.57
N SER A 25 -18.93 7.55 -13.61
CA SER A 25 -18.91 6.37 -14.45
C SER A 25 -18.55 5.25 -13.48
N GLY A 26 -19.57 4.51 -13.05
CA GLY A 26 -19.48 3.43 -12.06
C GLY A 26 -18.72 2.22 -12.59
N ASP A 27 -17.71 2.46 -13.43
CA ASP A 27 -16.77 1.48 -13.92
C ASP A 27 -16.04 0.92 -12.70
N ASN A 28 -16.33 -0.33 -12.37
CA ASN A 28 -15.52 -1.04 -11.41
C ASN A 28 -14.15 -1.29 -12.06
N LEU A 29 -13.10 -0.70 -11.49
CA LEU A 29 -11.73 -0.85 -11.98
C LEU A 29 -11.02 -1.95 -11.20
N GLU A 30 -10.47 -2.91 -11.93
CA GLU A 30 -9.52 -3.88 -11.39
C GLU A 30 -8.10 -3.34 -11.59
N VAL A 31 -7.53 -2.84 -10.49
CA VAL A 31 -6.17 -2.29 -10.47
C VAL A 31 -5.21 -3.38 -9.98
N PRO A 32 -4.20 -3.77 -10.77
CA PRO A 32 -3.23 -4.77 -10.34
C PRO A 32 -2.37 -4.26 -9.17
N THR A 33 -1.88 -5.17 -8.33
CA THR A 33 -0.99 -4.82 -7.20
C THR A 33 0.42 -4.45 -7.64
N ASN A 34 0.89 -4.98 -8.75
CA ASN A 34 2.26 -4.79 -9.23
C ASN A 34 2.34 -3.70 -10.31
N LEU A 35 1.79 -2.51 -10.03
CA LEU A 35 1.84 -1.41 -11.00
C LEU A 35 3.29 -0.95 -11.24
N PRO A 36 3.64 -0.67 -12.51
CA PRO A 36 4.89 0.01 -12.86
C PRO A 36 5.03 1.34 -12.08
N PRO A 37 6.25 1.79 -11.72
CA PRO A 37 6.46 3.04 -10.97
C PRO A 37 5.71 4.26 -11.49
N ILE A 38 5.62 4.40 -12.83
CA ILE A 38 4.94 5.52 -13.50
C ILE A 38 3.41 5.49 -13.30
N CYS A 39 2.84 4.33 -13.01
CA CYS A 39 1.40 4.10 -12.90
C CYS A 39 0.86 4.18 -11.46
N ARG A 40 1.73 4.32 -10.46
CA ARG A 40 1.38 4.13 -9.03
C ARG A 40 0.57 5.29 -8.44
N ASP A 41 0.77 6.49 -8.98
CA ASP A 41 0.21 7.73 -8.46
C ASP A 41 -0.88 8.28 -9.42
N ILE A 42 -1.40 7.45 -10.34
CA ILE A 42 -2.41 7.81 -11.32
C ILE A 42 -3.81 7.51 -10.76
N ASP A 43 -4.69 8.49 -10.86
CA ASP A 43 -6.12 8.25 -10.71
C ASP A 43 -6.70 7.75 -12.04
N PHE A 44 -6.92 6.44 -12.13
CA PHE A 44 -7.47 5.80 -13.32
C PHE A 44 -8.95 6.12 -13.56
N VAL A 45 -9.66 6.69 -12.60
CA VAL A 45 -11.03 7.19 -12.81
C VAL A 45 -10.98 8.48 -13.60
N GLU A 46 -10.08 9.40 -13.21
CA GLU A 46 -9.89 10.69 -13.89
C GLU A 46 -9.10 10.57 -15.20
N GLN A 47 -8.20 9.57 -15.30
CA GLN A 47 -7.33 9.32 -16.46
C GLN A 47 -7.60 7.92 -17.06
N PRO A 48 -8.73 7.75 -17.79
CA PRO A 48 -9.12 6.47 -18.34
C PRO A 48 -8.20 5.96 -19.46
N ASP A 49 -7.53 6.88 -20.16
CA ASP A 49 -6.52 6.61 -21.19
C ASP A 49 -5.30 5.85 -20.63
N MET A 50 -4.94 6.11 -19.38
CA MET A 50 -3.83 5.42 -18.72
C MET A 50 -4.17 4.00 -18.26
N ARG A 51 -5.45 3.60 -18.29
CA ARG A 51 -5.89 2.27 -17.82
C ARG A 51 -5.20 1.14 -18.58
N GLU A 52 -5.30 1.16 -19.92
CA GLU A 52 -4.73 0.11 -20.77
C GLU A 52 -3.21 0.04 -20.65
N MET A 53 -2.55 1.20 -20.67
CA MET A 53 -1.09 1.34 -20.54
C MET A 53 -0.57 0.78 -19.21
N CYS A 54 -1.35 0.94 -18.13
CA CYS A 54 -1.01 0.46 -16.80
C CYS A 54 -1.61 -0.92 -16.47
N GLY A 55 -2.25 -1.58 -17.45
CA GLY A 55 -2.85 -2.90 -17.28
C GLY A 55 -4.08 -2.94 -16.36
N VAL A 56 -4.70 -1.79 -16.11
CA VAL A 56 -5.95 -1.65 -15.35
C VAL A 56 -7.11 -2.06 -16.24
N ARG A 57 -7.97 -2.97 -15.75
CA ARG A 57 -9.09 -3.49 -16.52
C ARG A 57 -10.40 -2.92 -15.99
N THR A 58 -11.32 -2.59 -16.91
CA THR A 58 -12.72 -2.32 -16.59
C THR A 58 -13.46 -3.64 -16.46
N VAL A 59 -14.10 -3.88 -15.31
CA VAL A 59 -14.91 -5.08 -15.09
C VAL A 59 -16.39 -4.70 -15.06
N HIS A 60 -17.15 -5.32 -15.97
CA HIS A 60 -18.60 -5.09 -16.10
C HIS A 60 -19.44 -5.86 -15.07
N THR A 61 -18.83 -6.79 -14.34
CA THR A 61 -19.50 -7.65 -13.35
C THR A 61 -18.99 -7.40 -11.93
N LEU A 62 -19.91 -7.11 -11.01
CA LEU A 62 -19.68 -6.91 -9.56
C LEU A 62 -19.14 -8.16 -8.81
N ALA A 63 -18.91 -9.28 -9.50
CA ALA A 63 -18.55 -10.56 -8.89
C ALA A 63 -17.11 -10.60 -8.31
N TYR A 64 -16.24 -9.66 -8.69
CA TYR A 64 -14.86 -9.59 -8.20
C TYR A 64 -14.68 -8.43 -7.21
N LYS A 65 -15.24 -8.58 -6.00
CA LYS A 65 -15.07 -7.60 -4.91
C LYS A 65 -13.76 -7.73 -4.11
N ASN A 66 -12.95 -8.75 -4.39
CA ASN A 66 -11.70 -9.02 -3.68
C ASN A 66 -10.46 -8.48 -4.42
N ILE A 67 -10.58 -7.29 -5.02
CA ILE A 67 -9.43 -6.63 -5.65
C ILE A 67 -8.51 -6.15 -4.52
N PRO A 68 -7.24 -6.58 -4.48
CA PRO A 68 -6.33 -6.13 -3.44
C PRO A 68 -6.12 -4.62 -3.52
N GLN A 69 -6.15 -3.96 -2.37
CA GLN A 69 -5.89 -2.52 -2.26
C GLN A 69 -4.44 -2.31 -1.85
N GLN A 70 -3.77 -1.32 -2.43
CA GLN A 70 -2.34 -1.15 -2.24
C GLN A 70 -1.93 0.28 -1.96
N ARG A 71 -0.97 0.45 -1.05
CA ARG A 71 -0.23 1.69 -0.79
C ARG A 71 1.26 1.43 -0.86
N TYR A 72 2.01 2.40 -1.39
CA TYR A 72 3.45 2.27 -1.56
C TYR A 72 4.21 2.95 -0.44
N LEU A 73 5.34 2.36 -0.03
CA LEU A 73 6.28 2.97 0.89
C LEU A 73 7.37 3.71 0.12
N ILE A 74 8.01 4.70 0.77
CA ILE A 74 9.17 5.37 0.18
C ILE A 74 10.44 4.51 0.30
N LYS A 75 10.60 3.78 1.42
CA LYS A 75 11.79 2.96 1.68
C LYS A 75 11.42 1.56 2.22
N PRO A 76 12.16 0.50 1.84
CA PRO A 76 13.00 0.44 0.66
C PRO A 76 12.12 0.63 -0.61
N GLN A 77 12.75 0.97 -1.73
CA GLN A 77 12.00 1.18 -2.99
C GLN A 77 11.19 -0.08 -3.34
N GLU A 78 10.08 0.13 -4.06
CA GLU A 78 9.20 -0.95 -4.53
C GLU A 78 8.61 -1.82 -3.41
N THR A 79 8.53 -1.27 -2.20
CA THR A 79 7.82 -1.88 -1.07
C THR A 79 6.40 -1.36 -1.01
N SER A 80 5.45 -2.23 -0.71
CA SER A 80 4.05 -1.86 -0.58
C SER A 80 3.33 -2.55 0.57
N ILE A 81 2.29 -1.90 1.07
CA ILE A 81 1.30 -2.51 1.95
C ILE A 81 0.10 -2.89 1.08
N VAL A 82 -0.30 -4.15 1.15
CA VAL A 82 -1.44 -4.69 0.40
C VAL A 82 -2.50 -5.23 1.33
N LYS A 83 -3.73 -4.74 1.18
CA LYS A 83 -4.92 -5.30 1.82
C LYS A 83 -5.60 -6.27 0.86
N SER A 84 -5.62 -7.55 1.20
CA SER A 84 -6.26 -8.61 0.41
C SER A 84 -6.90 -9.63 1.33
N ASN A 85 -8.11 -10.10 0.99
CA ASN A 85 -8.81 -11.16 1.72
C ASN A 85 -8.89 -10.92 3.25
N GLY A 86 -9.13 -9.66 3.66
CA GLY A 86 -9.21 -9.27 5.06
C GLY A 86 -7.88 -9.20 5.81
N LYS A 87 -6.76 -9.49 5.14
CA LYS A 87 -5.40 -9.42 5.69
C LYS A 87 -4.65 -8.23 5.14
N ILE A 88 -3.65 -7.77 5.90
CA ILE A 88 -2.73 -6.73 5.47
C ILE A 88 -1.33 -7.33 5.42
N GLU A 89 -0.67 -7.14 4.29
CA GLU A 89 0.63 -7.71 3.98
C GLU A 89 1.63 -6.60 3.66
N LEU A 90 2.83 -6.71 4.20
CA LEU A 90 3.99 -5.97 3.75
C LEU A 90 4.70 -6.77 2.66
N ARG A 91 4.79 -6.21 1.47
CA ARG A 91 5.39 -6.85 0.30
C ARG A 91 6.65 -6.10 -0.10
N PHE A 92 7.77 -6.81 -0.08
CA PHE A 92 9.04 -6.34 -0.61
C PHE A 92 9.26 -6.89 -2.01
N GLN A 93 10.06 -6.18 -2.81
CA GLN A 93 10.50 -6.66 -4.10
C GLN A 93 11.23 -8.02 -3.94
N ASN A 94 10.90 -8.99 -4.80
CA ASN A 94 11.57 -10.29 -4.84
C ASN A 94 11.64 -10.99 -3.46
N SER A 95 10.60 -10.87 -2.64
CA SER A 95 10.49 -11.53 -1.33
C SER A 95 9.07 -12.04 -1.13
N LEU A 96 8.89 -13.00 -0.21
CA LEU A 96 7.55 -13.45 0.16
C LEU A 96 6.81 -12.33 0.94
N PRO A 97 5.48 -12.21 0.77
CA PRO A 97 4.68 -11.30 1.59
C PRO A 97 4.80 -11.62 3.08
N LEU A 98 4.91 -10.58 3.90
CA LEU A 98 4.91 -10.69 5.37
C LEU A 98 3.57 -10.17 5.89
N LEU A 99 2.93 -10.91 6.78
CA LEU A 99 1.68 -10.47 7.40
C LEU A 99 1.98 -9.32 8.38
N LEU A 100 1.22 -8.22 8.29
CA LEU A 100 1.19 -7.20 9.32
C LEU A 100 0.09 -7.53 10.32
N GLU A 101 0.47 -7.59 11.59
CA GLU A 101 -0.43 -7.86 12.71
C GLU A 101 -0.44 -6.70 13.71
N GLY A 102 -1.47 -6.66 14.56
CA GLY A 102 -1.62 -5.65 15.60
C GLY A 102 -2.41 -4.42 15.16
N PRO A 103 -2.46 -3.37 16.01
CA PRO A 103 -3.36 -2.23 15.83
C PRO A 103 -3.21 -1.51 14.49
N ILE A 104 -2.00 -1.53 13.90
CA ILE A 104 -1.72 -0.94 12.59
C ILE A 104 -2.73 -1.34 11.51
N THR A 105 -3.28 -2.56 11.58
CA THR A 105 -4.17 -3.07 10.55
C THR A 105 -5.51 -2.33 10.48
N GLU A 106 -5.90 -1.66 11.56
CA GLU A 106 -7.13 -0.89 11.69
C GLU A 106 -6.89 0.63 11.55
N GLU A 107 -5.62 1.04 11.45
CA GLU A 107 -5.22 2.45 11.38
C GLU A 107 -4.70 2.86 10.00
N LEU A 108 -4.55 1.90 9.09
CA LEU A 108 -4.21 2.13 7.69
C LEU A 108 -5.46 2.21 6.83
N GLU A 109 -5.64 3.36 6.17
CA GLU A 109 -6.69 3.59 5.21
C GLU A 109 -6.25 3.23 3.79
N PHE A 110 -7.18 2.70 3.00
CA PHE A 110 -6.96 2.30 1.60
C PHE A 110 -7.98 2.93 0.65
N SER A 111 -8.52 4.10 1.02
CA SER A 111 -9.36 4.91 0.14
C SER A 111 -8.60 5.34 -1.13
N GLN A 112 -9.32 5.71 -2.20
CA GLN A 112 -8.70 6.13 -3.46
C GLN A 112 -7.67 7.24 -3.25
N GLN A 113 -8.03 8.28 -2.49
CA GLN A 113 -7.12 9.38 -2.14
C GLN A 113 -5.85 8.88 -1.44
N LYS A 114 -5.99 8.02 -0.43
CA LYS A 114 -4.87 7.49 0.34
C LYS A 114 -3.96 6.56 -0.46
N ARG A 115 -4.48 5.95 -1.52
CA ARG A 115 -3.71 5.07 -2.43
C ARG A 115 -2.77 5.83 -3.34
N LEU A 116 -3.08 7.09 -3.65
CA LEU A 116 -2.20 7.99 -4.41
C LEU A 116 -1.05 8.55 -3.56
N GLU A 117 -1.17 8.45 -2.23
CA GLU A 117 -0.18 8.94 -1.28
C GLU A 117 0.82 7.84 -0.89
N LYS A 118 2.12 8.09 -1.15
CA LYS A 118 3.20 7.23 -0.66
C LYS A 118 3.38 7.42 0.85
N ILE A 119 3.48 6.31 1.57
CA ILE A 119 3.74 6.28 3.01
C ILE A 119 5.21 6.64 3.27
N LYS A 120 5.43 7.75 3.97
CA LYS A 120 6.75 8.25 4.37
C LYS A 120 7.28 7.50 5.59
N ASN A 121 7.69 6.25 5.40
CA ASN A 121 8.21 5.41 6.47
C ASN A 121 9.69 5.72 6.79
N SER A 122 10.12 5.39 8.02
CA SER A 122 11.53 5.34 8.36
C SER A 122 12.14 3.99 7.94
N TYR A 123 13.46 3.98 7.72
CA TYR A 123 14.21 2.80 7.33
C TYR A 123 15.64 2.93 7.84
N ASP A 124 16.02 2.06 8.77
CA ASP A 124 17.37 1.94 9.31
C ASP A 124 17.96 0.58 8.92
N TYR A 125 19.16 0.55 8.35
CA TYR A 125 19.78 -0.65 7.78
C TYR A 125 21.21 -0.80 8.29
N HIS A 126 21.54 -2.00 8.76
CA HIS A 126 22.86 -2.34 9.26
C HIS A 126 23.40 -3.60 8.60
N GLU A 127 24.69 -3.55 8.25
CA GLU A 127 25.50 -4.73 7.95
C GLU A 127 26.50 -4.95 9.07
N ILE A 128 26.37 -6.09 9.74
CA ILE A 128 27.18 -6.48 10.90
C ILE A 128 28.14 -7.59 10.48
N TYR A 129 29.42 -7.40 10.81
CA TYR A 129 30.51 -8.30 10.47
C TYR A 129 31.10 -8.88 11.76
N ASN A 130 30.61 -10.05 12.18
CA ASN A 130 31.15 -10.73 13.35
C ASN A 130 32.47 -11.43 12.99
N LYS A 131 33.52 -11.24 13.79
CA LYS A 131 34.84 -11.85 13.57
C LYS A 131 34.70 -13.38 13.45
N GLY A 132 34.94 -13.91 12.24
CA GLY A 132 34.84 -15.34 11.94
C GLY A 132 33.43 -15.89 11.63
N ALA A 133 32.39 -15.05 11.60
CA ALA A 133 31.02 -15.47 11.29
C ALA A 133 30.44 -14.82 10.03
N GLN A 134 29.27 -15.30 9.63
CA GLN A 134 28.53 -14.81 8.45
C GLN A 134 28.08 -13.36 8.62
N ARG A 135 28.09 -12.58 7.54
CA ARG A 135 27.61 -11.20 7.53
C ARG A 135 26.12 -11.19 7.85
N ILE A 136 25.72 -10.41 8.84
CA ILE A 136 24.31 -10.24 9.24
C ILE A 136 23.80 -8.93 8.66
N ARG A 137 22.72 -9.00 7.89
CA ARG A 137 22.03 -7.83 7.34
C ARG A 137 20.68 -7.71 8.02
N ILE A 138 20.42 -6.59 8.68
CA ILE A 138 19.18 -6.32 9.41
C ILE A 138 18.66 -4.93 9.07
N PHE A 139 17.35 -4.75 9.16
CA PHE A 139 16.74 -3.43 9.03
C PHE A 139 15.52 -3.25 9.91
N LYS A 140 15.24 -2.00 10.26
CA LYS A 140 14.10 -1.54 11.05
C LYS A 140 13.30 -0.53 10.24
N MET A 141 11.98 -0.69 10.25
CA MET A 141 11.04 0.17 9.53
C MET A 141 9.98 0.70 10.48
N GLY A 142 9.90 2.03 10.59
CA GLY A 142 8.78 2.70 11.25
C GLY A 142 7.72 3.07 10.22
N ILE A 143 6.55 2.45 10.30
CA ILE A 143 5.43 2.71 9.40
C ILE A 143 4.44 3.64 10.12
N PRO A 144 4.27 4.90 9.65
CA PRO A 144 3.24 5.78 10.19
C PRO A 144 1.85 5.33 9.71
N THR A 145 0.86 5.50 10.58
CA THR A 145 -0.56 5.22 10.29
C THR A 145 -1.33 6.51 9.99
N ASP A 146 -2.52 6.38 9.41
CA ASP A 146 -3.35 7.55 9.12
C ASP A 146 -3.95 8.17 10.40
N LYS A 147 -3.89 7.46 11.54
CA LYS A 147 -4.22 7.98 12.86
C LYS A 147 -3.06 8.70 13.58
N GLY A 148 -1.88 8.76 12.95
CA GLY A 148 -0.71 9.47 13.49
C GLY A 148 0.20 8.64 14.39
N ASN A 149 -0.06 7.34 14.56
CA ASN A 149 0.84 6.43 15.27
C ASN A 149 1.98 5.97 14.36
N VAL A 150 3.07 5.47 14.94
CA VAL A 150 4.19 4.85 14.21
C VAL A 150 4.48 3.49 14.83
N TYR A 151 4.46 2.45 14.01
CA TYR A 151 4.79 1.09 14.42
C TYR A 151 6.11 0.64 13.81
N ASN A 152 6.97 0.07 14.64
CA ASN A 152 8.28 -0.40 14.21
C ASN A 152 8.24 -1.90 13.92
N PHE A 153 8.79 -2.27 12.76
CA PHE A 153 8.96 -3.65 12.33
C PHE A 153 10.43 -3.89 12.04
N CYS A 154 10.97 -5.00 12.52
CA CYS A 154 12.37 -5.33 12.40
C CYS A 154 12.54 -6.64 11.65
N PHE A 155 13.59 -6.70 10.82
CA PHE A 155 13.76 -7.77 9.86
C PHE A 155 15.23 -8.14 9.70
N ARG A 156 15.46 -9.40 9.29
CA ARG A 156 16.76 -9.94 8.90
C ARG A 156 16.73 -10.37 7.44
N ILE A 157 17.80 -10.06 6.72
CA ILE A 157 18.03 -10.52 5.34
C ILE A 157 19.06 -11.66 5.41
N PRO A 158 18.64 -12.94 5.26
CA PRO A 158 19.55 -14.07 5.31
C PRO A 158 20.56 -14.00 4.16
N GLU A 159 21.73 -14.59 4.38
CA GLU A 159 22.70 -14.76 3.31
C GLU A 159 22.28 -15.91 2.38
N LYS A 160 22.44 -15.71 1.07
CA LYS A 160 22.18 -16.77 0.09
C LYS A 160 23.23 -17.87 0.28
N LYS A 161 22.86 -19.01 0.85
CA LYS A 161 23.71 -20.21 0.90
C LYS A 161 23.40 -21.10 -0.31
N GLY A 162 24.27 -21.14 -1.32
CA GLY A 162 24.14 -22.09 -2.44
C GLY A 162 24.97 -21.77 -3.70
N ASN A 163 25.31 -22.82 -4.46
CA ASN A 163 25.99 -22.73 -5.76
C ASN A 163 25.07 -22.05 -6.79
N ALA A 164 25.59 -21.06 -7.52
CA ALA A 164 24.87 -20.19 -8.46
C ALA A 164 24.25 -20.88 -9.70
N ARG A 165 24.13 -22.22 -9.73
CA ARG A 165 23.69 -23.00 -10.90
C ARG A 165 22.24 -23.48 -10.89
N THR A 166 21.49 -23.35 -9.80
CA THR A 166 20.03 -23.58 -9.80
C THR A 166 19.27 -22.30 -10.15
N ARG A 167 19.37 -21.89 -11.41
CA ARG A 167 18.66 -20.72 -12.00
C ARG A 167 17.13 -20.86 -12.04
N SER A 168 16.55 -21.95 -11.55
CA SER A 168 15.11 -22.23 -11.63
C SER A 168 14.32 -21.97 -10.35
N VAL A 169 14.97 -21.61 -9.24
CA VAL A 169 14.30 -21.27 -7.98
C VAL A 169 14.53 -19.79 -7.70
N ALA A 170 13.87 -18.93 -8.48
CA ALA A 170 13.65 -17.53 -8.12
C ALA A 170 12.64 -17.44 -6.95
N MET A 171 12.85 -18.21 -5.88
CA MET A 171 12.17 -17.94 -4.62
C MET A 171 12.88 -16.74 -4.02
N GLY A 172 12.09 -15.70 -3.76
CA GLY A 172 12.56 -14.42 -3.28
C GLY A 172 13.50 -14.53 -2.09
N ASN A 173 14.32 -13.50 -1.86
CA ASN A 173 15.08 -13.41 -0.62
C ASN A 173 14.08 -13.56 0.55
N HIS A 174 14.28 -14.56 1.41
CA HIS A 174 13.38 -14.79 2.53
C HIS A 174 13.68 -13.74 3.60
N ILE A 175 13.02 -12.58 3.55
CA ILE A 175 13.11 -11.61 4.63
C ILE A 175 12.45 -12.23 5.86
N GLU A 176 13.21 -12.36 6.94
CA GLU A 176 12.75 -12.97 8.19
C GLU A 176 12.36 -11.86 9.16
N THR A 177 11.26 -12.05 9.90
CA THR A 177 10.88 -11.15 10.99
C THR A 177 11.83 -11.33 12.18
N LEU A 178 12.17 -10.23 12.83
CA LEU A 178 12.98 -10.18 14.04
C LEU A 178 12.28 -9.26 15.05
N SER A 179 12.44 -9.53 16.35
CA SER A 179 11.99 -8.57 17.36
C SER A 179 12.81 -7.28 17.25
N CYS A 180 12.19 -6.13 17.52
CA CYS A 180 12.96 -4.88 17.52
C CYS A 180 13.93 -4.76 18.69
N GLU A 181 13.70 -5.50 19.78
CA GLU A 181 14.67 -5.63 20.86
C GLU A 181 15.94 -6.35 20.41
N ASP A 182 15.82 -7.44 19.64
CA ASP A 182 16.97 -8.17 19.12
C ASP A 182 17.70 -7.36 18.04
N PHE A 183 16.97 -6.58 17.23
CA PHE A 183 17.59 -5.60 16.34
C PHE A 183 18.47 -4.61 17.12
N ASP A 184 17.91 -3.99 18.16
CA ASP A 184 18.61 -2.97 18.94
C ASP A 184 19.84 -3.58 19.66
N LYS A 185 19.75 -4.82 20.16
CA LYS A 185 20.89 -5.56 20.74
C LYS A 185 22.01 -5.79 19.73
N LEU A 186 21.69 -6.33 18.55
CA LEU A 186 22.68 -6.63 17.50
C LEU A 186 23.42 -5.37 17.06
N VAL A 187 22.71 -4.24 16.95
CA VAL A 187 23.32 -2.95 16.60
C VAL A 187 24.25 -2.46 17.71
N ALA A 188 23.83 -2.56 18.98
CA ALA A 188 24.63 -2.14 20.13
C ALA A 188 25.92 -2.96 20.29
N GLU A 189 25.83 -4.30 20.17
CA GLU A 189 26.98 -5.19 20.22
C GLU A 189 28.01 -4.82 19.14
N ASN A 190 27.58 -4.65 17.90
CA ASN A 190 28.46 -4.27 16.79
C ASN A 190 29.13 -2.90 17.00
N ALA A 191 28.43 -1.94 17.60
CA ALA A 191 28.97 -0.61 17.88
C ALA A 191 30.12 -0.65 18.91
N THR A 192 30.09 -1.59 19.85
CA THR A 192 31.15 -1.76 20.87
C THR A 192 32.39 -2.51 20.40
N THR A 193 32.29 -3.25 19.30
CA THR A 193 33.39 -4.01 18.69
C THR A 193 34.17 -3.27 17.59
N LYS A 194 33.73 -2.06 17.22
CA LYS A 194 34.45 -1.17 16.29
C LYS A 194 35.51 -0.34 17.02
#